data_AF-A0A7S2CVI0-F1
#
_entry.id   AF-A0A7S2CVI0-F1
#
_cell.length_a   1.000
_cell.length_b   1.000
_cell.length_c   1.000
_cell.angle_alpha   90.00
_cell.angle_beta   90.00
_cell.angle_gamma   90.00
#
_symmetry.space_group_name_H-M   'P 1'
#
loop_
_entity.id
_entity.type
_entity.pdbx_description
1 polymer ?
#
loop_
_entity_poly.entity_id
_entity_poly.type
_entity_poly.pdbx_seq_one_letter_code
_entity_poly.pdbx_strand_id
1 'polypeptide(L)'
;MTEVCAAAHKEFDFLAEGDSQNAVADMLSKPAPHRATYKMVDPFYWVARPFYRPPVQVPRTVPGLVSPTVLVMQKCQGSTLTRLSQELNADPDLDRVAAGRKIVSYRLLENLSEAFARMVFEAPGITHGDPHPGNILMVLSATPLRVEVALVDWGQICTISEDMQLHLARLVVAMTESGSGSPPLTQTLDADDHLDTGGSSSSNQIRATRHNVAVAEAMELLGIEFEGREKCHYDAHGTRISTRQTPTEKTERAGDSTNVKGMGGDGVRDGRLPPWTEEPPVKSAAATALATHFFDTTPLSPPWEDHPLSEAHPLRTLRVTNFPKDLILTVRAVQILKAISEDAGLEEWDLAQRWRPHALHVLKHPT
;
A
#
# COMPACT_ATOMS: atom_id res chain seq x y z
N MET A 1 -14.64 -21.08 -17.98
CA MET A 1 -14.41 -22.46 -17.49
C MET A 1 -12.91 -22.82 -17.52
N THR A 2 -12.18 -22.50 -18.59
CA THR A 2 -10.72 -22.73 -18.72
C THR A 2 -9.85 -22.00 -17.69
N GLU A 3 -10.10 -20.73 -17.38
CA GLU A 3 -9.31 -20.00 -16.36
C GLU A 3 -9.52 -20.54 -14.93
N VAL A 4 -10.75 -20.94 -14.59
CA VAL A 4 -11.07 -21.54 -13.27
C VAL A 4 -10.42 -22.91 -13.13
N CYS A 5 -10.39 -23.72 -14.20
CA CYS A 5 -9.68 -25.00 -14.20
C CYS A 5 -8.15 -24.84 -14.09
N ALA A 6 -7.57 -23.77 -14.65
CA ALA A 6 -6.14 -23.49 -14.55
C ALA A 6 -5.74 -23.00 -13.15
N ALA A 7 -6.54 -22.14 -12.53
CA ALA A 7 -6.34 -21.71 -11.15
C ALA A 7 -6.49 -22.90 -10.18
N ALA A 8 -7.51 -23.74 -10.37
CA ALA A 8 -7.69 -24.96 -9.57
C ALA A 8 -6.53 -25.95 -9.75
N HIS A 9 -6.02 -26.18 -10.97
CA HIS A 9 -4.85 -27.05 -11.16
C HIS A 9 -3.60 -26.53 -10.46
N LYS A 10 -3.42 -25.21 -10.39
CA LYS A 10 -2.29 -24.59 -9.68
C LYS A 10 -2.41 -24.76 -8.17
N GLU A 11 -3.62 -24.74 -7.63
CA GLU A 11 -3.95 -24.97 -6.21
C GLU A 11 -3.76 -26.46 -5.79
N PHE A 12 -3.66 -27.38 -6.75
CA PHE A 12 -3.44 -28.81 -6.51
C PHE A 12 -2.13 -29.36 -7.08
N ASP A 13 -1.18 -28.50 -7.45
CA ASP A 13 0.17 -28.90 -7.85
C ASP A 13 1.17 -28.63 -6.72
N PHE A 14 1.23 -29.57 -5.78
CA PHE A 14 2.14 -29.46 -4.63
C PHE A 14 3.62 -29.55 -4.99
N LEU A 15 3.98 -30.01 -6.21
CA LEU A 15 5.36 -29.92 -6.68
C LEU A 15 5.70 -28.46 -7.00
N ALA A 16 4.84 -27.79 -7.77
CA ALA A 16 5.02 -26.38 -8.11
C ALA A 16 4.99 -25.47 -6.86
N GLU A 17 4.09 -25.75 -5.91
CA GLU A 17 4.07 -25.08 -4.61
C GLU A 17 5.39 -25.28 -3.87
N GLY A 18 5.84 -26.53 -3.73
CA GLY A 18 7.07 -26.88 -3.04
C GLY A 18 8.33 -26.24 -3.64
N ASP A 19 8.42 -26.20 -4.97
CA ASP A 19 9.53 -25.55 -5.68
C ASP A 19 9.57 -24.05 -5.40
N SER A 20 8.41 -23.40 -5.44
CA SER A 20 8.29 -21.96 -5.19
C SER A 20 8.58 -21.62 -3.73
N GLN A 21 8.09 -22.43 -2.81
CA GLN A 21 8.38 -22.36 -1.37
C GLN A 21 9.89 -22.47 -1.11
N ASN A 22 10.58 -23.43 -1.73
CA ASN A 22 12.03 -23.57 -1.62
C ASN A 22 12.77 -22.37 -2.22
N ALA A 23 12.34 -21.87 -3.38
CA ALA A 23 12.95 -20.71 -4.03
C ALA A 23 12.87 -19.45 -3.13
N VAL A 24 11.72 -19.22 -2.49
CA VAL A 24 11.56 -18.10 -1.56
C VAL A 24 12.35 -18.33 -0.27
N ALA A 25 12.42 -19.56 0.24
CA ALA A 25 13.28 -19.90 1.37
C ALA A 25 14.76 -19.61 1.08
N ASP A 26 15.25 -19.93 -0.12
CA ASP A 26 16.61 -19.64 -0.56
C ASP A 26 16.88 -18.14 -0.69
N MET A 27 15.94 -17.40 -1.28
CA MET A 27 15.99 -15.95 -1.40
C MET A 27 16.07 -15.29 -0.01
N LEU A 28 15.10 -15.59 0.87
CA LEU A 28 15.02 -14.94 2.19
C LEU A 28 16.15 -15.35 3.13
N SER A 29 16.78 -16.51 2.93
CA SER A 29 17.96 -16.94 3.71
C SER A 29 19.20 -16.07 3.50
N LYS A 30 19.23 -15.27 2.43
CA LYS A 30 20.32 -14.33 2.12
C LYS A 30 19.97 -12.93 2.63
N PRO A 31 20.93 -12.12 3.09
CA PRO A 31 20.67 -10.70 3.39
C PRO A 31 20.19 -9.95 2.16
N ALA A 32 19.28 -8.98 2.34
CA ALA A 32 18.75 -8.18 1.26
C ALA A 32 19.88 -7.47 0.47
N PRO A 33 19.83 -7.42 -0.87
CA PRO A 33 20.88 -6.86 -1.73
C PRO A 33 21.20 -5.39 -1.42
N HIS A 34 20.18 -4.58 -1.13
CA HIS A 34 20.35 -3.17 -0.78
C HIS A 34 21.10 -2.98 0.56
N ARG A 35 21.05 -3.96 1.47
CA ARG A 35 21.89 -4.00 2.69
C ARG A 35 23.31 -4.48 2.41
N ALA A 36 23.53 -5.22 1.33
CA ALA A 36 24.88 -5.59 0.89
C ALA A 36 25.63 -4.41 0.23
N THR A 37 24.93 -3.38 -0.25
CA THR A 37 25.55 -2.12 -0.69
C THR A 37 25.95 -1.18 0.47
N TYR A 38 25.48 -1.44 1.70
CA TYR A 38 25.99 -0.81 2.94
C TYR A 38 27.39 -1.32 3.36
N LYS A 39 28.08 -2.05 2.47
CA LYS A 39 29.49 -2.47 2.59
C LYS A 39 30.48 -1.34 2.95
N MET A 40 30.10 -0.07 2.79
CA MET A 40 30.98 1.08 3.05
C MET A 40 30.70 1.82 4.37
N VAL A 41 29.63 1.51 5.11
CA VAL A 41 29.21 2.35 6.26
C VAL A 41 29.16 1.62 7.60
N ASP A 42 29.14 0.28 7.60
CA ASP A 42 29.12 -0.52 8.84
C ASP A 42 30.24 -1.59 8.86
N PRO A 43 31.34 -1.35 9.60
CA PRO A 43 32.41 -2.32 9.81
C PRO A 43 31.94 -3.65 10.41
N PHE A 44 30.77 -3.68 11.06
CA PHE A 44 30.21 -4.87 11.70
C PHE A 44 29.40 -5.75 10.74
N TYR A 45 29.14 -5.33 9.50
CA TYR A 45 28.40 -6.13 8.51
C TYR A 45 28.99 -7.53 8.29
N TRP A 46 30.32 -7.64 8.20
CA TRP A 46 31.01 -8.93 8.04
C TRP A 46 30.98 -9.79 9.31
N VAL A 47 30.95 -9.16 10.49
CA VAL A 47 30.85 -9.83 11.79
C VAL A 47 29.42 -10.31 12.07
N ALA A 48 28.42 -9.59 11.57
CA ALA A 48 27.00 -9.89 11.78
C ALA A 48 26.43 -10.90 10.77
N ARG A 49 27.09 -11.12 9.62
CA ARG A 49 26.63 -12.05 8.56
C ARG A 49 26.35 -13.49 9.04
N PRO A 50 27.16 -14.10 9.92
CA PRO A 50 26.86 -15.41 10.53
C PRO A 50 25.60 -15.43 11.41
N PHE A 51 25.13 -14.24 11.83
CA PHE A 51 23.94 -14.06 12.67
C PHE A 51 22.73 -13.56 11.89
N TYR A 52 22.82 -13.45 10.56
CA TYR A 52 21.67 -13.08 9.73
C TYR A 52 20.56 -14.10 9.92
N ARG A 53 19.37 -13.59 10.23
CA ARG A 53 18.14 -14.39 10.26
C ARG A 53 17.23 -13.87 9.16
N PRO A 54 16.59 -14.77 8.41
CA PRO A 54 15.59 -14.35 7.44
C PRO A 54 14.48 -13.58 8.19
N PRO A 55 13.90 -12.54 7.58
CA PRO A 55 12.81 -11.78 8.20
C PRO A 55 11.63 -12.70 8.53
N VAL A 56 11.39 -13.69 7.67
CA VAL A 56 10.38 -14.73 7.85
C VAL A 56 10.99 -16.08 7.52
N GLN A 57 10.69 -17.09 8.34
CA GLN A 57 10.98 -18.48 8.03
C GLN A 57 9.98 -19.02 7.01
N VAL A 58 10.50 -19.56 5.92
CA VAL A 58 9.72 -20.36 4.97
C VAL A 58 10.09 -21.82 5.19
N PRO A 59 9.13 -22.71 5.46
CA PRO A 59 9.43 -24.13 5.62
C PRO A 59 10.06 -24.66 4.33
N ARG A 60 11.02 -25.58 4.40
CA ARG A 60 11.53 -26.25 3.20
C ARG A 60 10.79 -27.55 2.96
N THR A 61 10.62 -27.94 1.71
CA THR A 61 10.10 -29.28 1.38
C THR A 61 11.05 -30.36 1.88
N VAL A 62 10.53 -31.54 2.22
CA VAL A 62 11.35 -32.71 2.54
C VAL A 62 11.65 -33.49 1.25
N PRO A 63 12.92 -33.57 0.80
CA PRO A 63 13.25 -34.25 -0.45
C PRO A 63 12.77 -35.70 -0.49
N GLY A 64 12.20 -36.10 -1.63
CA GLY A 64 11.67 -37.45 -1.82
C GLY A 64 10.32 -37.74 -1.15
N LEU A 65 9.74 -36.78 -0.44
CA LEU A 65 8.41 -36.92 0.20
C LEU A 65 7.36 -35.95 -0.38
N VAL A 66 7.68 -35.21 -1.43
CA VAL A 66 6.71 -34.36 -2.16
C VAL A 66 6.24 -35.09 -3.42
N SER A 67 4.95 -35.01 -3.68
CA SER A 67 4.29 -35.52 -4.88
C SER A 67 3.19 -34.54 -5.30
N PRO A 68 2.56 -34.68 -6.48
CA PRO A 68 1.48 -33.78 -6.89
C PRO A 68 0.31 -33.68 -5.91
N THR A 69 0.08 -34.69 -5.06
CA THR A 69 -1.05 -34.75 -4.13
C THR A 69 -0.65 -34.78 -2.65
N VAL A 70 0.65 -34.72 -2.35
CA VAL A 70 1.17 -34.66 -0.97
C VAL A 70 2.35 -33.70 -0.90
N LEU A 71 2.20 -32.63 -0.10
CA LEU A 71 3.29 -31.74 0.28
C LEU A 71 3.80 -32.13 1.67
N VAL A 72 5.06 -32.51 1.78
CA VAL A 72 5.75 -32.70 3.07
C VAL A 72 6.83 -31.64 3.21
N MET A 73 6.77 -30.88 4.30
CA MET A 73 7.67 -29.76 4.57
C MET A 73 8.16 -29.76 6.02
N GLN A 74 9.19 -28.96 6.29
CA GLN A 74 9.69 -28.71 7.62
C GLN A 74 8.57 -28.20 8.53
N LYS A 75 8.51 -28.73 9.74
CA LYS A 75 7.57 -28.23 10.75
C LYS A 75 8.02 -26.84 11.21
N CYS A 76 7.22 -25.82 10.93
CA CYS A 76 7.35 -24.51 11.57
C CYS A 76 6.83 -24.57 13.01
N GLN A 77 7.52 -23.85 13.91
CA GLN A 77 7.08 -23.68 15.29
C GLN A 77 6.25 -22.40 15.42
N GLY A 78 5.42 -22.32 16.46
CA GLY A 78 4.66 -21.11 16.79
C GLY A 78 3.15 -21.33 16.82
N SER A 79 2.45 -20.28 17.24
CA SER A 79 0.99 -20.17 17.21
C SER A 79 0.58 -19.27 16.06
N THR A 80 -0.59 -19.53 15.45
CA THR A 80 -1.15 -18.61 14.44
C THR A 80 -1.47 -17.27 15.07
N LEU A 81 -1.51 -16.19 14.29
CA LEU A 81 -1.92 -14.87 14.80
C LEU A 81 -3.33 -14.92 15.41
N THR A 82 -4.25 -15.67 14.80
CA THR A 82 -5.61 -15.87 15.31
C THR A 82 -5.60 -16.49 16.72
N ARG A 83 -4.78 -17.53 16.92
CA ARG A 83 -4.67 -18.22 18.21
C ARG A 83 -3.98 -17.33 19.24
N LEU A 84 -2.92 -16.62 18.86
CA LEU A 84 -2.23 -15.68 19.75
C LEU A 84 -3.14 -14.55 20.20
N SER A 85 -3.95 -13.99 19.30
CA SER A 85 -4.94 -12.97 19.65
C SER A 85 -5.93 -13.50 20.70
N GLN A 86 -6.43 -14.73 20.52
CA GLN A 86 -7.32 -15.39 21.49
C GLN A 86 -6.64 -15.62 22.85
N GLU A 87 -5.41 -16.11 22.85
CA GLU A 87 -4.63 -16.39 24.07
C GLU A 87 -4.31 -15.09 24.84
N LEU A 88 -3.93 -14.02 24.14
CA LEU A 88 -3.59 -12.72 24.74
C LEU A 88 -4.83 -11.99 25.29
N ASN A 89 -5.98 -12.09 24.63
CA ASN A 89 -7.24 -11.49 25.11
C ASN A 89 -7.78 -12.16 26.39
N ALA A 90 -7.27 -13.34 26.76
CA ALA A 90 -7.65 -14.04 27.98
C ALA A 90 -6.80 -13.65 29.20
N ASP A 91 -5.73 -12.86 29.02
CA ASP A 91 -4.85 -12.44 30.12
C ASP A 91 -5.45 -11.26 30.91
N PRO A 92 -5.56 -11.36 32.25
CA PRO A 92 -6.16 -10.31 33.09
C PRO A 92 -5.29 -9.03 33.25
N ASP A 93 -4.00 -9.04 32.90
CA ASP A 93 -3.10 -7.89 33.01
C ASP A 93 -3.00 -7.12 31.68
N LEU A 94 -4.10 -6.42 31.34
CA LEU A 94 -4.32 -5.80 30.03
C LEU A 94 -3.26 -4.75 29.65
N ASP A 95 -2.75 -3.95 30.59
CA ASP A 95 -1.84 -2.84 30.28
C ASP A 95 -0.43 -3.35 29.90
N ARG A 96 0.08 -4.35 30.64
CA ARG A 96 1.37 -4.98 30.32
C ARG A 96 1.28 -5.76 29.02
N VAL A 97 0.15 -6.43 28.79
CA VAL A 97 -0.16 -7.14 27.54
C VAL A 97 -0.25 -6.16 26.37
N ALA A 98 -0.85 -4.98 26.54
CA ALA A 98 -0.96 -3.97 25.49
C ALA A 98 0.41 -3.42 25.04
N ALA A 99 1.28 -3.07 25.98
CA ALA A 99 2.63 -2.60 25.66
C ALA A 99 3.47 -3.69 24.95
N GLY A 100 3.40 -4.93 25.43
CA GLY A 100 4.03 -6.09 24.79
C GLY A 100 3.46 -6.35 23.39
N ARG A 101 2.15 -6.27 23.21
CA ARG A 101 1.44 -6.46 21.94
C ARG A 101 1.90 -5.45 20.90
N LYS A 102 2.05 -4.17 21.26
CA LYS A 102 2.52 -3.14 20.33
C LYS A 102 3.94 -3.42 19.82
N ILE A 103 4.86 -3.80 20.71
CA ILE A 103 6.24 -4.16 20.34
C ILE A 103 6.26 -5.40 19.44
N VAL A 104 5.52 -6.45 19.82
CA VAL A 104 5.45 -7.69 19.05
C VAL A 104 4.85 -7.45 17.66
N SER A 105 3.76 -6.68 17.59
CA SER A 105 3.09 -6.35 16.32
C SER A 105 3.96 -5.48 15.41
N TYR A 106 4.70 -4.53 15.99
CA TYR A 106 5.69 -3.74 15.25
C TYR A 106 6.74 -4.65 14.60
N ARG A 107 7.31 -5.60 15.36
CA ARG A 107 8.32 -6.55 14.85
C ARG A 107 7.76 -7.52 13.83
N LEU A 108 6.52 -7.98 14.02
CA LEU A 108 5.80 -8.78 13.05
C LEU A 108 5.67 -8.02 11.72
N LEU A 109 5.16 -6.79 11.76
CA LEU A 109 4.99 -5.96 10.57
C LEU A 109 6.33 -5.62 9.92
N GLU A 110 7.39 -5.37 10.70
CA GLU A 110 8.74 -5.12 10.19
C GLU A 110 9.23 -6.31 9.36
N ASN A 111 9.12 -7.51 9.93
CA ASN A 111 9.53 -8.76 9.30
C ASN A 111 8.69 -9.08 8.06
N LEU A 112 7.37 -8.96 8.15
CA LEU A 112 6.49 -9.20 7.01
C LEU A 112 6.75 -8.17 5.91
N SER A 113 6.78 -6.88 6.24
CA SER A 113 7.03 -5.80 5.25
C SER A 113 8.34 -6.03 4.50
N GLU A 114 9.42 -6.40 5.20
CA GLU A 114 10.70 -6.76 4.58
C GLU A 114 10.56 -8.01 3.70
N ALA A 115 9.96 -9.10 4.20
CA ALA A 115 9.80 -10.32 3.42
C ALA A 115 8.99 -10.09 2.14
N PHE A 116 7.87 -9.37 2.22
CA PHE A 116 7.04 -9.02 1.08
C PHE A 116 7.76 -8.12 0.08
N ALA A 117 8.48 -7.10 0.54
CA ALA A 117 9.29 -6.26 -0.34
C ALA A 117 10.30 -7.08 -1.13
N ARG A 118 10.99 -8.01 -0.45
CA ARG A 118 11.99 -8.87 -1.07
C ARG A 118 11.36 -9.82 -2.09
N MET A 119 10.25 -10.46 -1.73
CA MET A 119 9.53 -11.33 -2.67
C MET A 119 9.12 -10.55 -3.93
N VAL A 120 8.58 -9.34 -3.77
CA VAL A 120 8.10 -8.50 -4.87
C VAL A 120 9.24 -7.93 -5.72
N PHE A 121 10.31 -7.40 -5.12
CA PHE A 121 11.33 -6.62 -5.84
C PHE A 121 12.65 -7.37 -6.12
N GLU A 122 12.90 -8.52 -5.49
CA GLU A 122 14.05 -9.36 -5.86
C GLU A 122 13.63 -10.39 -6.92
N ALA A 123 14.57 -10.80 -7.78
CA ALA A 123 14.33 -11.85 -8.77
C ALA A 123 13.90 -13.15 -8.07
N PRO A 124 12.83 -13.83 -8.51
CA PRO A 124 12.14 -13.63 -9.80
C PRO A 124 10.85 -12.77 -9.74
N GLY A 125 10.57 -12.07 -8.65
CA GLY A 125 9.32 -11.30 -8.48
C GLY A 125 8.13 -12.18 -8.15
N ILE A 126 8.02 -12.58 -6.88
CA ILE A 126 6.96 -13.46 -6.37
C ILE A 126 6.04 -12.66 -5.45
N THR A 127 4.74 -12.91 -5.54
CA THR A 127 3.74 -12.35 -4.63
C THR A 127 3.04 -13.50 -3.91
N HIS A 128 3.00 -13.45 -2.58
CA HIS A 128 2.24 -14.39 -1.77
C HIS A 128 0.77 -13.96 -1.72
N GLY A 129 -0.12 -14.82 -2.20
CA GLY A 129 -1.52 -14.52 -2.46
C GLY A 129 -2.47 -14.69 -1.28
N ASP A 130 -2.09 -15.47 -0.28
CA ASP A 130 -2.95 -15.71 0.88
C ASP A 130 -2.21 -15.70 2.24
N PRO A 131 -1.53 -14.60 2.61
CA PRO A 131 -0.87 -14.51 3.91
C PRO A 131 -1.88 -14.21 5.03
N HIS A 132 -3.02 -14.89 5.05
CA HIS A 132 -4.05 -14.65 6.04
C HIS A 132 -3.54 -14.97 7.46
N PRO A 133 -4.16 -14.44 8.54
CA PRO A 133 -3.67 -14.62 9.92
C PRO A 133 -3.45 -16.08 10.36
N GLY A 134 -4.15 -17.06 9.77
CA GLY A 134 -3.93 -18.49 10.00
C GLY A 134 -2.64 -19.08 9.40
N ASN A 135 -2.05 -18.42 8.40
CA ASN A 135 -0.86 -18.85 7.66
C ASN A 135 0.40 -18.15 8.17
N ILE A 136 0.23 -17.21 9.11
CA ILE A 136 1.33 -16.53 9.80
C ILE A 136 1.47 -17.18 11.17
N LEU A 137 2.56 -17.93 11.34
CA LEU A 137 2.95 -18.50 12.62
C LEU A 137 3.94 -17.57 13.31
N MET A 138 3.79 -17.44 14.61
CA MET A 138 4.69 -16.63 15.43
C MET A 138 5.15 -17.42 16.65
N VAL A 139 6.46 -17.38 16.90
CA VAL A 139 7.04 -17.83 18.15
C VAL A 139 7.34 -16.59 18.99
N LEU A 140 6.60 -16.46 20.09
CA LEU A 140 6.91 -15.48 21.12
C LEU A 140 8.07 -16.00 21.95
N SER A 141 9.18 -15.26 21.94
CA SER A 141 10.29 -15.50 22.85
C SER A 141 9.94 -14.99 24.25
N ALA A 142 10.65 -15.49 25.28
CA ALA A 142 10.61 -14.93 26.63
C ALA A 142 11.00 -13.44 26.66
N THR A 143 11.67 -12.93 25.61
CA THR A 143 11.93 -11.49 25.43
C THR A 143 11.07 -10.93 24.28
N PRO A 144 10.29 -9.85 24.50
CA PRO A 144 9.42 -9.25 23.47
C PRO A 144 10.20 -8.64 22.29
N LEU A 145 11.52 -8.50 22.42
CA LEU A 145 12.43 -8.05 21.35
C LEU A 145 12.68 -9.11 20.28
N ARG A 146 12.30 -10.37 20.51
CA ARG A 146 12.52 -11.47 19.57
C ARG A 146 11.18 -12.07 19.17
N VAL A 147 10.79 -11.75 17.94
CA VAL A 147 9.61 -12.32 17.26
C VAL A 147 10.13 -13.12 16.07
N GLU A 148 9.96 -14.43 16.11
CA GLU A 148 10.22 -15.28 14.95
C GLU A 148 8.89 -15.50 14.22
N VAL A 149 8.88 -15.20 12.92
CA VAL A 149 7.70 -15.28 12.06
C VAL A 149 7.94 -16.39 11.05
N ALA A 150 6.96 -17.25 10.82
CA ALA A 150 6.97 -18.19 9.72
C ALA A 150 5.72 -18.01 8.84
N LEU A 151 5.91 -18.10 7.53
CA LEU A 151 4.84 -18.10 6.54
C LEU A 151 4.66 -19.52 6.00
N VAL A 152 3.47 -20.06 6.19
CA VAL A 152 3.04 -21.37 5.66
C VAL A 152 2.00 -21.16 4.56
N ASP A 153 1.67 -22.23 3.85
CA ASP A 153 0.69 -22.24 2.75
C ASP A 153 1.10 -21.36 1.56
N TRP A 154 1.76 -22.00 0.59
CA TRP A 154 2.30 -21.35 -0.60
C TRP A 154 1.46 -21.67 -1.85
N GLY A 155 0.25 -22.22 -1.67
CA GLY A 155 -0.62 -22.67 -2.76
C GLY A 155 -1.13 -21.53 -3.65
N GLN A 156 -1.16 -20.30 -3.13
CA GLN A 156 -1.54 -19.11 -3.89
C GLN A 156 -0.34 -18.19 -4.09
N ILE A 157 0.37 -18.38 -5.19
CA ILE A 157 1.46 -17.49 -5.61
C ILE A 157 1.29 -17.04 -7.06
N CYS A 158 1.74 -15.81 -7.30
CA CYS A 158 1.90 -15.25 -8.64
C CYS A 158 3.32 -14.75 -8.82
N THR A 159 3.81 -14.85 -10.05
CA THR A 159 5.05 -14.22 -10.48
C THR A 159 4.69 -12.94 -11.22
N ILE A 160 5.31 -11.83 -10.87
CA ILE A 160 5.20 -10.56 -11.60
C ILE A 160 6.38 -10.43 -12.56
N SER A 161 6.13 -9.95 -13.77
CA SER A 161 7.20 -9.73 -14.75
C SER A 161 8.18 -8.66 -14.28
N GLU A 162 9.40 -8.69 -14.82
CA GLU A 162 10.41 -7.66 -14.54
C GLU A 162 9.89 -6.24 -14.83
N ASP A 163 9.21 -6.04 -15.96
CA ASP A 163 8.57 -4.76 -16.30
C ASP A 163 7.57 -4.32 -15.21
N MET A 164 6.75 -5.25 -14.72
CA MET A 164 5.80 -4.98 -13.64
C MET A 164 6.52 -4.65 -12.33
N GLN A 165 7.62 -5.34 -12.01
CA GLN A 165 8.45 -5.02 -10.84
C GLN A 165 9.02 -3.59 -10.92
N LEU A 166 9.54 -3.20 -12.10
CA LEU A 166 10.09 -1.88 -12.34
C LEU A 166 9.01 -0.79 -12.25
N HIS A 167 7.83 -1.02 -12.83
CA HIS A 167 6.71 -0.08 -12.72
C HIS A 167 6.19 0.04 -11.28
N LEU A 168 6.11 -1.06 -10.54
CA LEU A 168 5.72 -1.04 -9.14
C LEU A 168 6.75 -0.31 -8.28
N ALA A 169 8.03 -0.49 -8.58
CA ALA A 169 9.10 0.23 -7.91
C ALA A 169 9.03 1.74 -8.17
N ARG A 170 8.70 2.17 -9.39
CA ARG A 170 8.44 3.58 -9.70
C ARG A 170 7.26 4.14 -8.91
N LEU A 171 6.17 3.37 -8.80
CA LEU A 171 5.02 3.77 -7.99
C LEU A 171 5.41 3.98 -6.52
N VAL A 172 6.10 3.01 -5.90
CA VAL A 172 6.56 3.12 -4.51
C VAL A 172 7.46 4.34 -4.29
N VAL A 173 8.38 4.62 -5.22
CA VAL A 173 9.25 5.80 -5.14
C VAL A 173 8.43 7.09 -5.27
N ALA A 174 7.51 7.15 -6.25
CA ALA A 174 6.65 8.31 -6.45
C ALA A 174 5.79 8.61 -5.21
N MET A 175 5.18 7.58 -4.61
CA MET A 175 4.36 7.69 -3.38
C MET A 175 5.15 8.25 -2.20
N THR A 176 6.44 7.97 -2.12
CA THR A 176 7.27 8.34 -0.96
C THR A 176 7.95 9.71 -1.09
N GLU A 177 7.96 10.34 -2.27
CA GLU A 177 8.58 11.66 -2.51
C GLU A 177 7.77 12.87 -2.00
N SER A 178 6.51 12.64 -1.60
CA SER A 178 5.67 13.65 -0.94
C SER A 178 6.07 13.97 0.49
N GLY A 179 6.72 13.03 1.18
CA GLY A 179 7.11 13.19 2.58
C GLY A 179 8.30 14.14 2.73
N SER A 180 8.08 15.38 3.13
CA SER A 180 9.10 16.11 3.89
C SER A 180 9.27 15.44 5.25
N GLY A 181 10.31 14.63 5.41
CA GLY A 181 10.95 14.35 6.70
C GLY A 181 10.23 13.36 7.63
N SER A 182 10.58 12.08 7.50
CA SER A 182 11.06 11.35 8.68
C SER A 182 12.28 10.55 8.24
N PRO A 183 13.48 10.81 8.78
CA PRO A 183 14.60 9.91 8.56
C PRO A 183 14.26 8.54 9.15
N PRO A 184 14.86 7.45 8.65
CA PRO A 184 14.83 6.17 9.37
C PRO A 184 15.31 6.40 10.81
N LEU A 185 14.67 5.73 11.78
CA LEU A 185 14.85 5.82 13.25
C LEU A 185 16.26 5.45 13.77
N THR A 186 17.33 5.75 13.04
CA THR A 186 18.72 5.47 13.42
C THR A 186 19.62 6.71 13.49
N GLN A 187 19.10 7.93 13.37
CA GLN A 187 19.91 9.14 13.58
C GLN A 187 19.11 10.25 14.28
N THR A 188 19.13 10.27 15.61
CA THR A 188 19.00 11.50 16.41
C THR A 188 19.61 11.29 17.80
N LEU A 189 20.93 11.41 17.86
CA LEU A 189 21.60 12.17 18.90
C LEU A 189 22.56 13.06 18.12
N ASP A 190 22.15 14.30 17.87
CA ASP A 190 23.00 15.50 17.92
C ASP A 190 22.36 16.66 17.15
N ALA A 191 22.42 17.80 17.82
CA ALA A 191 22.41 19.18 17.33
C ALA A 191 21.09 19.82 16.89
N ASP A 192 20.68 20.77 17.74
CA ASP A 192 20.03 22.04 17.42
C ASP A 192 20.30 22.56 16.01
N ASP A 193 19.25 22.81 15.24
CA ASP A 193 19.25 23.93 14.30
C ASP A 193 17.83 24.46 14.06
N HIS A 194 17.64 25.73 14.39
CA HIS A 194 16.43 26.49 14.07
C HIS A 194 16.47 26.83 12.59
N LEU A 195 15.65 26.17 11.75
CA LEU A 195 15.45 26.59 10.37
C LEU A 195 13.98 26.82 10.02
N ASP A 196 13.78 28.04 9.56
CA ASP A 196 12.64 28.75 9.02
C ASP A 196 11.74 27.89 8.09
N THR A 197 10.53 27.54 8.54
CA THR A 197 9.50 26.85 7.73
C THR A 197 8.59 27.84 7.00
N GLY A 198 9.17 28.77 6.25
CA GLY A 198 8.48 29.79 5.46
C GLY A 198 8.18 29.37 4.01
N GLY A 199 7.67 28.17 3.77
CA GLY A 199 7.23 27.75 2.43
C GLY A 199 5.95 28.49 2.01
N SER A 200 6.01 29.30 0.95
CA SER A 200 4.80 29.98 0.43
C SER A 200 3.73 28.95 0.04
N SER A 201 2.46 29.21 0.36
CA SER A 201 1.31 28.31 0.08
C SER A 201 1.27 27.83 -1.38
N SER A 202 1.68 28.69 -2.32
CA SER A 202 1.80 28.38 -3.75
C SER A 202 2.86 27.32 -4.07
N SER A 203 4.03 27.37 -3.42
CA SER A 203 5.11 26.38 -3.60
C SER A 203 4.70 24.98 -3.13
N ASN A 204 3.98 24.91 -2.01
CA ASN A 204 3.47 23.64 -1.47
C ASN A 204 2.40 23.04 -2.38
N GLN A 205 1.50 23.87 -2.92
CA GLN A 205 0.47 23.43 -3.87
C GLN A 205 1.06 22.89 -5.19
N ILE A 206 2.09 23.55 -5.72
CA ILE A 206 2.81 23.08 -6.92
C ILE A 206 3.48 21.73 -6.65
N ARG A 207 4.13 21.57 -5.49
CA ARG A 207 4.78 20.31 -5.11
C ARG A 207 3.76 19.16 -4.98
N ALA A 208 2.65 19.40 -4.30
CA ALA A 208 1.57 18.42 -4.15
C ALA A 208 0.96 18.03 -5.50
N THR A 209 0.74 19.00 -6.38
CA THR A 209 0.21 18.73 -7.73
C THR A 209 1.17 17.85 -8.53
N ARG A 210 2.47 18.16 -8.52
CA ARG A 210 3.49 17.35 -9.21
C ARG A 210 3.58 15.94 -8.68
N HIS A 211 3.53 15.77 -7.36
CA HIS A 211 3.51 14.45 -6.77
C HIS A 211 2.28 13.65 -7.22
N ASN A 212 1.09 14.26 -7.16
CA ASN A 212 -0.14 13.56 -7.54
C ASN A 212 -0.08 13.10 -9.01
N VAL A 213 0.46 13.93 -9.89
CA VAL A 213 0.67 13.58 -11.30
C VAL A 213 1.67 12.43 -11.44
N ALA A 214 2.81 12.48 -10.75
CA ALA A 214 3.81 11.41 -10.81
C ALA A 214 3.27 10.05 -10.32
N VAL A 215 2.46 10.05 -9.26
CA VAL A 215 1.80 8.83 -8.77
C VAL A 215 0.78 8.31 -9.79
N ALA A 216 -0.04 9.19 -10.37
CA ALA A 216 -1.01 8.80 -11.40
C ALA A 216 -0.33 8.19 -12.64
N GLU A 217 0.73 8.82 -13.14
CA GLU A 217 1.53 8.30 -14.26
C GLU A 217 2.16 6.93 -13.93
N ALA A 218 2.64 6.73 -12.69
CA ALA A 218 3.17 5.44 -12.27
C ALA A 218 2.10 4.34 -12.20
N MET A 219 0.86 4.67 -11.82
CA MET A 219 -0.27 3.74 -11.88
C MET A 219 -0.64 3.38 -13.32
N GLU A 220 -0.59 4.33 -14.25
CA GLU A 220 -0.83 4.06 -15.68
C GLU A 220 0.25 3.14 -16.27
N LEU A 221 1.52 3.31 -15.88
CA LEU A 221 2.61 2.39 -16.27
C LEU A 221 2.38 0.97 -15.77
N LEU A 222 1.77 0.81 -14.60
CA LEU A 222 1.35 -0.51 -14.10
C LEU A 222 0.18 -1.09 -14.91
N GLY A 223 -0.45 -0.33 -15.80
CA GLY A 223 -1.67 -0.73 -16.51
C GLY A 223 -2.92 -0.58 -15.66
N ILE A 224 -2.88 0.21 -14.58
CA ILE A 224 -4.07 0.57 -13.81
C ILE A 224 -4.69 1.79 -14.47
N GLU A 225 -5.84 1.59 -15.10
CA GLU A 225 -6.52 2.62 -15.88
C GLU A 225 -7.74 3.15 -15.11
N PHE A 226 -7.94 4.47 -15.21
CA PHE A 226 -9.06 5.15 -14.58
C PHE A 226 -9.89 5.92 -15.59
N GLU A 227 -11.21 5.87 -15.40
CA GLU A 227 -12.17 6.73 -16.07
C GLU A 227 -12.83 7.63 -15.02
N GLY A 228 -12.86 8.94 -15.27
CA GLY A 228 -13.57 9.87 -14.39
C GLY A 228 -15.07 9.60 -14.41
N ARG A 229 -15.72 9.50 -13.25
CA ARG A 229 -17.18 9.50 -13.19
C ARG A 229 -17.67 10.93 -13.43
N GLU A 230 -18.69 11.12 -14.27
CA GLU A 230 -19.23 12.46 -14.56
C GLU A 230 -19.59 13.22 -13.27
N LYS A 231 -19.01 14.43 -13.15
CA LYS A 231 -19.28 15.56 -12.25
C LYS A 231 -19.57 15.25 -10.78
N CYS A 232 -18.50 15.11 -10.00
CA CYS A 232 -18.52 15.50 -8.59
C CYS A 232 -17.83 16.87 -8.45
N HIS A 233 -18.62 17.92 -8.21
CA HIS A 233 -18.07 19.24 -7.92
C HIS A 233 -17.70 19.30 -6.44
N TYR A 234 -16.49 19.77 -6.14
CA TYR A 234 -15.99 20.00 -4.79
C TYR A 234 -15.59 21.47 -4.66
N ASP A 235 -15.80 22.07 -3.50
CA ASP A 235 -15.33 23.42 -3.21
C ASP A 235 -13.81 23.45 -2.93
N ALA A 236 -13.27 24.66 -2.72
CA ALA A 236 -11.85 24.87 -2.40
C ALA A 236 -11.38 24.21 -1.09
N HIS A 237 -12.29 23.63 -0.32
CA HIS A 237 -12.04 22.92 0.93
C HIS A 237 -12.30 21.41 0.81
N GLY A 238 -12.59 20.89 -0.38
CA GLY A 238 -12.85 19.47 -0.61
C GLY A 238 -14.26 19.02 -0.20
N THR A 239 -15.20 19.94 0.02
CA THR A 239 -16.59 19.63 0.35
C THR A 239 -17.41 19.49 -0.94
N ARG A 240 -18.22 18.43 -1.06
CA ARG A 240 -19.04 18.18 -2.27
C ARG A 240 -20.13 19.23 -2.42
N ILE A 241 -20.18 19.87 -3.59
CA ILE A 241 -21.24 20.78 -4.00
C ILE A 241 -22.34 19.94 -4.67
N SER A 242 -23.50 19.82 -4.00
CA SER A 242 -24.65 19.11 -4.55
C SER A 242 -25.25 19.89 -5.73
N THR A 243 -25.05 19.41 -6.96
CA THR A 243 -25.84 19.86 -8.10
C THR A 243 -27.21 19.19 -8.06
N ARG A 244 -28.18 19.83 -7.39
CA ARG A 244 -29.60 19.53 -7.60
C ARG A 244 -30.27 20.61 -8.44
N GLN A 245 -30.91 20.11 -9.50
CA GLN A 245 -31.89 20.72 -10.40
C GLN A 245 -31.36 21.35 -11.71
N THR A 246 -31.25 20.49 -12.73
CA THR A 246 -31.61 20.84 -14.11
C THR A 246 -33.10 21.25 -14.15
N PRO A 247 -33.47 22.42 -14.69
CA PRO A 247 -34.86 22.75 -14.94
C PRO A 247 -35.37 21.88 -16.09
N THR A 248 -36.38 21.06 -15.83
CA THR A 248 -37.14 20.40 -16.88
C THR A 248 -37.97 21.42 -17.64
N GLU A 249 -37.83 21.42 -18.96
CA GLU A 249 -38.73 22.07 -19.90
C GLU A 249 -40.18 21.68 -19.59
N LYS A 250 -41.02 22.66 -19.24
CA LYS A 250 -42.47 22.57 -19.41
C LYS A 250 -42.97 23.79 -20.13
N THR A 251 -43.26 23.56 -21.40
CA THR A 251 -44.20 24.28 -22.25
C THR A 251 -45.55 24.40 -21.54
N GLU A 252 -46.03 25.62 -21.32
CA GLU A 252 -47.47 25.92 -21.32
C GLU A 252 -47.71 27.43 -21.53
N ARG A 253 -48.66 27.74 -22.42
CA ARG A 253 -49.09 29.06 -22.88
C ARG A 253 -50.15 29.68 -21.96
N ALA A 254 -50.34 30.99 -22.17
CA ALA A 254 -51.40 31.90 -21.72
C ALA A 254 -51.10 32.59 -20.38
N GLY A 255 -51.16 33.91 -20.24
CA GLY A 255 -51.58 34.99 -21.13
C GLY A 255 -51.62 36.29 -20.32
N ASP A 256 -51.61 37.40 -21.06
CA ASP A 256 -52.04 38.73 -20.68
C ASP A 256 -51.06 39.74 -20.01
N SER A 257 -51.27 40.96 -20.48
CA SER A 257 -50.62 42.26 -20.43
C SER A 257 -50.28 42.80 -19.03
N THR A 258 -49.21 43.58 -18.83
CA THR A 258 -49.22 45.04 -19.10
C THR A 258 -47.84 45.68 -18.93
N ASN A 259 -47.73 46.83 -19.59
CA ASN A 259 -46.64 47.74 -19.88
C ASN A 259 -46.18 48.59 -18.66
N VAL A 260 -44.86 48.74 -18.39
CA VAL A 260 -44.26 50.02 -17.91
C VAL A 260 -42.77 50.09 -18.31
N LYS A 261 -42.42 51.22 -18.94
CA LYS A 261 -41.11 51.69 -19.38
C LYS A 261 -40.49 52.54 -18.25
N GLY A 262 -39.21 52.36 -17.91
CA GLY A 262 -38.51 53.21 -16.93
C GLY A 262 -36.99 53.14 -17.08
N MET A 263 -36.36 54.28 -17.37
CA MET A 263 -34.93 54.49 -17.59
C MET A 263 -34.15 54.62 -16.26
N GLY A 264 -32.88 54.20 -16.28
CA GLY A 264 -31.77 54.89 -15.60
C GLY A 264 -31.15 54.22 -14.36
N GLY A 265 -29.81 54.16 -14.34
CA GLY A 265 -29.04 54.24 -13.09
C GLY A 265 -28.06 53.10 -12.81
N ASP A 266 -26.80 53.33 -13.21
CA ASP A 266 -25.55 53.03 -12.49
C ASP A 266 -25.39 51.76 -11.63
N GLY A 267 -24.42 50.95 -12.07
CA GLY A 267 -23.33 50.43 -11.24
C GLY A 267 -23.67 49.43 -10.14
N VAL A 268 -23.12 48.21 -10.25
CA VAL A 268 -22.42 47.47 -9.17
C VAL A 268 -22.01 46.08 -9.67
N ARG A 269 -20.69 45.85 -9.72
CA ARG A 269 -19.95 44.60 -9.54
C ARG A 269 -20.46 43.35 -10.28
N ASP A 270 -20.07 43.24 -11.54
CA ASP A 270 -19.99 41.94 -12.21
C ASP A 270 -18.74 41.20 -11.72
N GLY A 271 -18.88 40.53 -10.57
CA GLY A 271 -17.88 39.62 -9.99
C GLY A 271 -17.81 38.30 -10.76
N ARG A 272 -17.70 38.36 -12.09
CA ARG A 272 -17.38 37.18 -12.90
C ARG A 272 -15.92 36.81 -12.68
N LEU A 273 -15.71 35.98 -11.66
CA LEU A 273 -14.54 35.11 -11.58
C LEU A 273 -14.43 34.32 -12.90
N PRO A 274 -13.21 34.14 -13.45
CA PRO A 274 -13.03 33.46 -14.72
C PRO A 274 -13.53 32.01 -14.64
N PRO A 275 -13.91 31.41 -15.78
CA PRO A 275 -14.40 30.04 -15.81
C PRO A 275 -13.25 29.12 -15.38
N TRP A 276 -13.45 28.44 -14.26
CA TRP A 276 -12.55 27.39 -13.78
C TRP A 276 -12.33 26.39 -14.91
N THR A 277 -11.09 26.28 -15.38
CA THR A 277 -10.63 25.09 -16.09
C THR A 277 -10.62 23.94 -15.09
N GLU A 278 -11.75 23.25 -14.97
CA GLU A 278 -11.80 21.89 -14.41
C GLU A 278 -10.84 21.00 -15.25
N GLU A 279 -9.99 20.19 -14.60
CA GLU A 279 -9.83 18.74 -14.87
C GLU A 279 -8.50 18.01 -14.50
N PRO A 280 -7.31 18.60 -14.30
CA PRO A 280 -6.13 17.79 -13.91
C PRO A 280 -6.01 17.44 -12.39
N PRO A 281 -6.11 18.40 -11.44
CA PRO A 281 -5.61 18.17 -10.07
C PRO A 281 -6.47 17.23 -9.23
N VAL A 282 -7.78 17.17 -9.51
CA VAL A 282 -8.72 16.29 -8.76
C VAL A 282 -8.56 14.82 -9.18
N LYS A 283 -8.39 14.56 -10.49
CA LYS A 283 -8.17 13.20 -11.00
C LYS A 283 -6.85 12.63 -10.47
N SER A 284 -5.76 13.39 -10.58
CA SER A 284 -4.45 12.95 -10.06
C SER A 284 -4.48 12.76 -8.54
N ALA A 285 -5.15 13.63 -7.78
CA ALA A 285 -5.28 13.47 -6.32
C ALA A 285 -6.10 12.23 -5.93
N ALA A 286 -7.18 11.94 -6.65
CA ALA A 286 -7.97 10.72 -6.44
C ALA A 286 -7.17 9.46 -6.81
N ALA A 287 -6.35 9.51 -7.88
CA ALA A 287 -5.46 8.42 -8.25
C ALA A 287 -4.41 8.18 -7.17
N THR A 288 -3.80 9.23 -6.60
CA THR A 288 -2.89 9.11 -5.46
C THR A 288 -3.56 8.47 -4.25
N ALA A 289 -4.79 8.87 -3.92
CA ALA A 289 -5.55 8.23 -2.84
C ALA A 289 -5.82 6.74 -3.12
N LEU A 290 -6.10 6.36 -4.37
CA LEU A 290 -6.23 4.95 -4.76
C LEU A 290 -4.90 4.20 -4.69
N ALA A 291 -3.78 4.84 -5.07
CA ALA A 291 -2.45 4.26 -4.90
C ALA A 291 -2.15 3.97 -3.43
N THR A 292 -2.41 4.93 -2.53
CA THR A 292 -2.29 4.74 -1.08
C THR A 292 -3.21 3.62 -0.60
N HIS A 293 -4.47 3.61 -1.03
CA HIS A 293 -5.42 2.56 -0.66
C HIS A 293 -4.94 1.16 -1.10
N PHE A 294 -4.39 1.01 -2.30
CA PHE A 294 -3.99 -0.28 -2.85
C PHE A 294 -2.60 -0.77 -2.42
N PHE A 295 -1.64 0.15 -2.26
CA PHE A 295 -0.21 -0.18 -2.18
C PHE A 295 0.49 0.38 -0.93
N ASP A 296 -0.27 0.96 0.01
CA ASP A 296 0.26 1.42 1.28
C ASP A 296 -0.68 1.06 2.44
N THR A 297 -0.16 1.16 3.65
CA THR A 297 -0.87 0.92 4.90
C THR A 297 -1.23 2.22 5.62
N THR A 298 -0.73 3.37 5.14
CA THR A 298 -1.10 4.68 5.68
C THR A 298 -2.58 5.01 5.46
N PRO A 299 -3.22 5.72 6.40
CA PRO A 299 -4.58 6.19 6.23
C PRO A 299 -4.66 7.22 5.09
N LEU A 300 -5.80 7.27 4.41
CA LEU A 300 -6.01 8.24 3.35
C LEU A 300 -6.02 9.66 3.93
N SER A 301 -5.30 10.56 3.26
CA SER A 301 -5.32 11.98 3.63
C SER A 301 -6.66 12.60 3.25
N PRO A 302 -7.21 13.52 4.08
CA PRO A 302 -8.41 14.28 3.74
C PRO A 302 -8.30 14.94 2.35
N PRO A 303 -9.39 15.05 1.57
CA PRO A 303 -10.78 14.77 1.97
C PRO A 303 -11.19 13.30 1.80
N TRP A 304 -10.26 12.39 1.49
CA TRP A 304 -10.59 11.00 1.17
C TRP A 304 -10.82 10.15 2.41
N GLU A 305 -11.76 9.23 2.33
CA GLU A 305 -12.04 8.26 3.37
C GLU A 305 -11.82 6.83 2.86
N ASP A 306 -11.22 6.00 3.69
CA ASP A 306 -10.85 4.62 3.34
C ASP A 306 -12.05 3.66 3.33
N HIS A 307 -13.16 4.03 3.96
CA HIS A 307 -14.35 3.20 4.02
C HIS A 307 -14.99 3.07 2.62
N PRO A 308 -15.10 1.87 2.03
CA PRO A 308 -15.51 1.69 0.62
C PRO A 308 -16.90 2.24 0.27
N LEU A 309 -17.80 2.27 1.27
CA LEU A 309 -19.16 2.79 1.08
C LEU A 309 -19.26 4.30 1.31
N SER A 310 -18.19 4.96 1.79
CA SER A 310 -18.19 6.40 2.00
C SER A 310 -18.40 7.14 0.68
N GLU A 311 -19.09 8.28 0.76
CA GLU A 311 -19.22 9.22 -0.36
C GLU A 311 -17.89 9.93 -0.65
N ALA A 312 -16.99 9.99 0.34
CA ALA A 312 -15.65 10.53 0.24
C ALA A 312 -14.61 9.46 -0.17
N HIS A 313 -15.03 8.24 -0.54
CA HIS A 313 -14.10 7.23 -1.04
C HIS A 313 -13.61 7.60 -2.46
N PRO A 314 -12.31 7.45 -2.78
CA PRO A 314 -11.78 7.88 -4.08
C PRO A 314 -12.37 7.13 -5.29
N LEU A 315 -12.87 5.90 -5.11
CA LEU A 315 -13.63 5.18 -6.15
C LEU A 315 -14.96 5.85 -6.55
N ARG A 316 -15.45 6.82 -5.78
CA ARG A 316 -16.60 7.65 -6.17
C ARG A 316 -16.22 8.69 -7.24
N THR A 317 -14.95 9.09 -7.28
CA THR A 317 -14.42 10.05 -8.24
C THR A 317 -13.86 9.33 -9.48
N LEU A 318 -13.06 8.28 -9.28
CA LEU A 318 -12.44 7.50 -10.34
C LEU A 318 -13.00 6.09 -10.38
N ARG A 319 -13.44 5.66 -11.57
CA ARG A 319 -13.75 4.26 -11.83
C ARG A 319 -12.50 3.57 -12.35
N VAL A 320 -12.08 2.48 -11.71
CA VAL A 320 -11.05 1.60 -12.27
C VAL A 320 -11.65 0.86 -13.46
N THR A 321 -11.09 1.06 -14.65
CA THR A 321 -11.52 0.41 -15.90
C THR A 321 -10.67 -0.81 -16.23
N ASN A 322 -9.39 -0.76 -15.88
CA ASN A 322 -8.47 -1.88 -16.00
C ASN A 322 -7.63 -2.02 -14.72
N PHE A 323 -7.46 -3.27 -14.27
CA PHE A 323 -6.56 -3.59 -13.17
C PHE A 323 -5.82 -4.89 -13.51
N PRO A 324 -4.46 -4.89 -13.53
CA PRO A 324 -3.69 -6.08 -13.87
C PRO A 324 -3.94 -7.23 -12.87
N LYS A 325 -4.27 -8.41 -13.38
CA LYS A 325 -4.53 -9.60 -12.56
C LYS A 325 -3.33 -9.95 -11.67
N ASP A 326 -2.12 -9.76 -12.17
CA ASP A 326 -0.88 -10.13 -11.47
C ASP A 326 -0.62 -9.27 -10.22
N LEU A 327 -1.21 -8.07 -10.13
CA LEU A 327 -1.08 -7.19 -8.98
C LEU A 327 -2.11 -7.46 -7.88
N ILE A 328 -3.15 -8.25 -8.15
CA ILE A 328 -4.23 -8.50 -7.18
C ILE A 328 -3.68 -9.13 -5.90
N LEU A 329 -2.75 -10.08 -6.03
CA LEU A 329 -2.13 -10.74 -4.88
C LEU A 329 -1.22 -9.78 -4.08
N THR A 330 -0.54 -8.86 -4.77
CA THR A 330 0.22 -7.79 -4.11
C THR A 330 -0.69 -6.90 -3.29
N VAL A 331 -1.82 -6.44 -3.86
CA VAL A 331 -2.80 -5.62 -3.13
C VAL A 331 -3.37 -6.38 -1.94
N ARG A 332 -3.74 -7.67 -2.09
CA ARG A 332 -4.22 -8.50 -0.97
C ARG A 332 -3.20 -8.57 0.17
N ALA A 333 -1.92 -8.77 -0.15
CA ALA A 333 -0.87 -8.77 0.86
C ALA A 333 -0.77 -7.41 1.59
N VAL A 334 -0.83 -6.30 0.86
CA VAL A 334 -0.85 -4.95 1.44
C VAL A 334 -2.05 -4.75 2.37
N GLN A 335 -3.26 -5.17 1.96
CA GLN A 335 -4.47 -5.05 2.79
C GLN A 335 -4.35 -5.86 4.09
N ILE A 336 -3.70 -7.01 4.06
CA ILE A 336 -3.46 -7.81 5.27
C ILE A 336 -2.47 -7.09 6.19
N LEU A 337 -1.38 -6.52 5.67
CA LEU A 337 -0.45 -5.72 6.45
C LEU A 337 -1.15 -4.50 7.07
N LYS A 338 -2.05 -3.86 6.31
CA LYS A 338 -2.87 -2.74 6.78
C LYS A 338 -3.75 -3.14 7.96
N ALA A 339 -4.51 -4.23 7.81
CA ALA A 339 -5.36 -4.75 8.87
C ALA A 339 -4.57 -5.12 10.13
N ILE A 340 -3.38 -5.71 9.99
CA ILE A 340 -2.48 -6.02 11.12
C ILE A 340 -1.98 -4.73 11.78
N SER A 341 -1.63 -3.69 11.02
CA SER A 341 -1.20 -2.40 11.57
C SER A 341 -2.32 -1.66 12.31
N GLU A 342 -3.54 -1.68 11.78
CA GLU A 342 -4.71 -1.05 12.41
C GLU A 342 -5.08 -1.76 13.73
N ASP A 343 -5.20 -3.09 13.72
CA ASP A 343 -5.48 -3.88 14.93
C ASP A 343 -4.40 -3.73 16.02
N ALA A 344 -3.17 -3.42 15.61
CA ALA A 344 -2.06 -3.17 16.52
C ALA A 344 -1.99 -1.71 17.05
N GLY A 345 -2.85 -0.80 16.59
CA GLY A 345 -2.75 0.63 16.89
C GLY A 345 -1.46 1.26 16.35
N LEU A 346 -1.02 0.81 15.16
CA LEU A 346 0.14 1.28 14.41
C LEU A 346 -0.32 1.98 13.12
N GLU A 347 -1.27 2.90 13.25
CA GLU A 347 -1.93 3.61 12.14
C GLU A 347 -0.95 4.40 11.24
N GLU A 348 0.23 4.73 11.75
CA GLU A 348 1.30 5.41 10.99
C GLU A 348 2.30 4.44 10.33
N TRP A 349 1.97 3.15 10.23
CA TRP A 349 2.82 2.22 9.50
C TRP A 349 2.83 2.61 8.02
N ASP A 350 3.95 3.17 7.55
CA ASP A 350 4.18 3.51 6.15
C ASP A 350 4.91 2.37 5.45
N LEU A 351 4.17 1.60 4.66
CA LEU A 351 4.68 0.45 3.93
C LEU A 351 5.49 0.90 2.72
N ALA A 352 5.03 1.93 2.01
CA ALA A 352 5.72 2.45 0.84
C ALA A 352 7.15 2.92 1.20
N GLN A 353 7.33 3.61 2.33
CA GLN A 353 8.67 4.02 2.82
C GLN A 353 9.54 2.81 3.17
N ARG A 354 8.96 1.74 3.71
CA ARG A 354 9.70 0.49 4.01
C ARG A 354 10.08 -0.27 2.76
N TRP A 355 9.27 -0.18 1.70
CA TRP A 355 9.54 -0.78 0.40
C TRP A 355 10.48 0.05 -0.46
N ARG A 356 10.59 1.37 -0.21
CA ARG A 356 11.42 2.30 -0.97
C ARG A 356 12.88 1.84 -1.17
N PRO A 357 13.62 1.32 -0.17
CA PRO A 357 14.99 0.83 -0.39
C PRO A 357 15.08 -0.32 -1.39
N HIS A 358 14.09 -1.21 -1.41
CA HIS A 358 14.00 -2.33 -2.34
C HIS A 358 13.62 -1.86 -3.75
N ALA A 359 12.63 -0.97 -3.84
CA ALA A 359 12.22 -0.33 -5.08
C ALA A 359 13.38 0.44 -5.74
N LEU A 360 14.12 1.25 -4.97
CA LEU A 360 15.30 1.95 -5.47
C LEU A 360 16.42 0.99 -5.89
N HIS A 361 16.54 -0.17 -5.25
CA HIS A 361 17.55 -1.16 -5.60
C HIS A 361 17.26 -1.78 -6.97
N VAL A 362 16.02 -2.23 -7.21
CA VAL A 362 15.64 -2.85 -8.49
C VAL A 362 15.68 -1.84 -9.65
N LEU A 363 15.32 -0.57 -9.41
CA LEU A 363 15.46 0.48 -10.42
C LEU A 363 16.92 0.75 -10.82
N LYS A 364 17.87 0.53 -9.91
CA LYS A 364 19.31 0.68 -10.17
C LYS A 364 19.95 -0.59 -10.75
N HIS A 365 19.36 -1.75 -10.44
CA HIS A 365 19.84 -3.06 -10.86
C HIS A 365 18.65 -3.90 -11.36
N PRO A 366 18.15 -3.62 -12.58
CA PRO A 366 17.14 -4.46 -13.21
C PRO A 366 17.64 -5.92 -13.27
N THR A 367 16.73 -6.86 -13.04
CA THR A 367 17.03 -8.26 -12.67
C THR A 367 17.29 -9.17 -13.85
#